data_AF-A0A136N193-F1
#
_entry.id   AF-A0A136N193-F1
#
_cell.length_a   1.000
_cell.length_b   1.000
_cell.length_c   1.000
_cell.angle_alpha   90.00
_cell.angle_beta   90.00
_cell.angle_gamma   90.00
#
_symmetry.space_group_name_H-M   'P 1'
#
loop_
_entity.id
_entity.type
_entity.pdbx_description
1 polymer ?
#
loop_
_entity_poly.entity_id
_entity_poly.type
_entity_poly.pdbx_seq_one_letter_code
_entity_poly.pdbx_strand_id
1 'polypeptide(L)'
;MFDILIGMMTDSFVAINAESTQSCGKILLKDDEVDAIYHSCFSKLENHVATNPQDTHCAFKLILVIRKMERIGDHCSNIIEEIVFYVEAKVLKHGGSLA
;
A
#
# COMPACT_ATOMS: atom_id res chain seq x y z
N MET A 1 -7.30 -5.78 6.22
CA MET A 1 -5.92 -5.25 6.12
C MET A 1 -4.92 -6.30 5.67
N PHE A 2 -4.68 -7.39 6.42
CA PHE A 2 -3.68 -8.41 6.05
C PHE A 2 -3.90 -8.98 4.64
N ASP A 3 -5.11 -9.46 4.34
CA ASP A 3 -5.42 -10.03 3.01
C ASP A 3 -5.33 -9.01 1.87
N ILE A 4 -5.66 -7.74 2.16
CA ILE A 4 -5.54 -6.64 1.20
C ILE A 4 -4.06 -6.46 0.83
N LEU A 5 -3.18 -6.43 1.83
CA LEU A 5 -1.74 -6.27 1.64
C LEU A 5 -1.10 -7.45 0.92
N ILE A 6 -1.51 -8.69 1.21
CA ILE A 6 -1.09 -9.86 0.43
C ILE A 6 -1.52 -9.72 -1.03
N GLY A 7 -2.75 -9.24 -1.26
CA GLY A 7 -3.24 -8.93 -2.59
C GLY A 7 -2.43 -7.84 -3.29
N MET A 8 -2.11 -6.74 -2.61
CA MET A 8 -1.28 -5.65 -3.16
C MET A 8 0.10 -6.16 -3.53
N MET A 9 0.77 -6.89 -2.63
CA MET A 9 2.11 -7.44 -2.89
C MET A 9 2.11 -8.40 -4.08
N THR A 10 1.08 -9.24 -4.20
CA THR A 10 0.92 -10.16 -5.34
C THR A 10 0.69 -9.40 -6.63
N ASP A 11 -0.21 -8.41 -6.63
CA ASP A 11 -0.52 -7.59 -7.80
C ASP A 11 0.72 -6.76 -8.24
N SER A 12 1.50 -6.22 -7.29
CA SER A 12 2.76 -5.51 -7.55
C SER A 12 3.82 -6.43 -8.14
N PHE A 13 3.97 -7.66 -7.62
CA PHE A 13 4.91 -8.64 -8.18
C PHE A 13 4.56 -8.99 -9.64
N VAL A 14 3.28 -9.20 -9.94
CA VAL A 14 2.80 -9.46 -11.31
C VAL A 14 3.08 -8.25 -12.21
N ALA A 15 2.85 -7.03 -11.74
CA ALA A 15 3.10 -5.80 -12.51
C ALA A 15 4.58 -5.65 -12.89
N ILE A 16 5.49 -5.89 -11.94
CA ILE A 16 6.93 -5.85 -12.16
C ILE A 16 7.32 -6.90 -13.21
N ASN A 17 6.90 -8.15 -13.02
CA ASN A 17 7.32 -9.25 -13.89
C ASN A 17 6.77 -9.14 -15.31
N ALA A 18 5.59 -8.55 -15.48
CA ALA A 18 4.97 -8.34 -16.78
C ALA A 18 5.32 -6.98 -17.42
N GLU A 19 6.08 -6.12 -16.73
CA GLU A 19 6.30 -4.71 -17.09
C GLU A 19 4.98 -4.01 -17.48
N SER A 20 3.93 -4.23 -16.68
CA SER A 20 2.56 -3.84 -17.03
C SER A 20 1.96 -2.86 -16.03
N THR A 21 1.28 -1.84 -16.55
CA THR A 21 0.60 -0.82 -15.77
C THR A 21 -0.89 -1.12 -15.51
N GLN A 22 -1.37 -2.31 -15.89
CA GLN A 22 -2.80 -2.64 -15.80
C GLN A 22 -3.34 -2.71 -14.36
N SER A 23 -2.52 -3.15 -13.40
CA SER A 23 -2.93 -3.30 -12.01
C SER A 23 -2.75 -2.04 -11.17
N CYS A 24 -2.21 -0.95 -11.73
CA CYS A 24 -1.84 0.23 -10.95
C CYS A 24 -3.02 0.85 -10.21
N GLY A 25 -4.12 1.11 -10.92
CA GLY A 25 -5.32 1.70 -10.31
C GLY A 25 -5.91 0.80 -9.21
N LYS A 26 -5.84 -0.52 -9.36
CA LYS A 26 -6.31 -1.47 -8.34
C LYS A 26 -5.46 -1.41 -7.07
N ILE A 27 -4.15 -1.25 -7.20
CA ILE A 27 -3.23 -1.19 -6.07
C ILE A 27 -3.41 0.12 -5.31
N LEU A 28 -3.49 1.26 -6.01
CA LEU A 28 -3.74 2.57 -5.38
C LEU A 28 -5.08 2.59 -4.62
N LEU A 29 -6.16 2.06 -5.21
CA LEU A 29 -7.46 1.97 -4.52
C LEU A 29 -7.43 1.08 -3.26
N LYS A 30 -6.59 0.04 -3.26
CA LYS A 30 -6.41 -0.81 -2.07
C LYS A 30 -5.58 -0.12 -1.00
N ASP A 31 -4.64 0.74 -1.39
CA ASP A 31 -3.84 1.53 -0.45
C ASP A 31 -4.71 2.54 0.30
N ASP A 32 -5.63 3.21 -0.40
CA ASP A 32 -6.65 4.07 0.22
C ASP A 32 -7.49 3.29 1.26
N GLU A 33 -7.82 2.02 0.97
CA GLU A 33 -8.53 1.14 1.90
C GLU A 33 -7.66 0.79 3.13
N VAL A 34 -6.36 0.51 2.92
CA VAL A 34 -5.39 0.23 3.98
C VAL A 34 -5.24 1.44 4.91
N ASP A 35 -5.15 2.66 4.36
CA ASP A 35 -5.08 3.91 5.11
C ASP A 35 -6.35 4.16 5.92
N ALA A 36 -7.52 3.96 5.31
CA ALA A 36 -8.79 4.07 6.01
C ALA A 36 -8.90 3.10 7.20
N ILE A 37 -8.40 1.86 7.03
CA ILE A 37 -8.34 0.87 8.12
C ILE A 37 -7.37 1.33 9.20
N TYR A 38 -6.17 1.82 8.86
CA TYR A 38 -5.20 2.33 9.83
C TYR A 38 -5.81 3.45 10.68
N HIS A 39 -6.44 4.46 10.05
CA HIS A 39 -7.09 5.56 10.75
C HIS A 39 -8.23 5.07 11.65
N SER A 40 -9.08 4.15 11.16
CA SER A 40 -10.15 3.54 11.96
C SER A 40 -9.61 2.79 13.17
N CYS A 41 -8.53 2.01 13.00
CA CYS A 41 -7.87 1.30 14.08
C CYS A 41 -7.27 2.24 15.12
N PHE A 42 -6.65 3.34 14.69
CA PHE A 42 -6.10 4.34 15.60
C PHE A 42 -7.21 4.93 16.50
N SER A 43 -8.31 5.41 15.92
CA SER A 43 -9.43 5.97 16.68
C SER A 43 -10.09 4.94 17.61
N LYS A 44 -10.20 3.67 17.18
CA LYS A 44 -10.72 2.60 18.04
C LYS A 44 -9.80 2.33 19.25
N LEU A 45 -8.49 2.33 19.04
CA LEU A 45 -7.52 2.15 20.12
C LEU A 45 -7.49 3.32 21.09
N GLU A 46 -7.61 4.55 20.58
CA GLU A 46 -7.72 5.75 21.41
C GLU A 46 -8.92 5.66 22.36
N ASN A 47 -10.11 5.34 21.83
CA ASN A 47 -11.32 5.14 22.63
C ASN A 47 -11.20 3.96 23.62
N HIS A 48 -10.55 2.86 23.21
CA HIS A 48 -10.32 1.71 24.08
C HIS A 48 -9.44 2.07 25.27
N VAL A 49 -8.32 2.76 25.04
CA VAL A 49 -7.39 3.15 26.11
C VAL A 49 -7.99 4.20 27.03
N ALA A 50 -8.84 5.10 26.51
CA ALA A 50 -9.56 6.07 27.35
C ALA A 50 -10.47 5.40 28.39
N THR A 51 -11.03 4.23 28.07
CA THR A 51 -11.90 3.45 28.97
C THR A 51 -11.16 2.35 29.73
N ASN A 52 -10.00 1.89 29.22
CA ASN A 52 -9.19 0.81 29.76
C ASN A 52 -7.69 1.22 29.84
N PRO A 53 -7.30 2.11 30.77
CA PRO A 53 -5.92 2.60 30.85
C PRO A 53 -4.88 1.50 31.07
N GLN A 54 -5.25 0.37 31.70
CA GLN A 54 -4.40 -0.80 31.90
C GLN A 54 -3.92 -1.44 30.58
N ASP A 55 -4.65 -1.23 29.48
CA ASP A 55 -4.34 -1.82 28.17
C ASP A 55 -3.42 -0.94 27.32
N THR A 56 -3.04 0.26 27.81
CA THR A 56 -2.24 1.25 27.08
C THR A 56 -1.00 0.65 26.39
N HIS A 57 -0.23 -0.17 27.11
CA HIS A 57 0.99 -0.79 26.57
C HIS A 57 0.69 -1.76 25.43
N CYS A 58 -0.40 -2.52 25.54
CA CYS A 58 -0.84 -3.44 24.49
C CYS A 58 -1.33 -2.67 23.26
N ALA A 59 -2.13 -1.63 23.47
CA ALA A 59 -2.62 -0.75 22.41
C ALA A 59 -1.46 -0.10 21.62
N PHE A 60 -0.42 0.38 22.30
CA PHE A 60 0.77 0.92 21.64
C PHE A 60 1.50 -0.12 20.78
N LYS A 61 1.66 -1.35 21.28
CA LYS A 61 2.26 -2.42 20.47
C LYS A 61 1.40 -2.74 19.24
N LEU A 62 0.08 -2.78 19.40
CA LEU A 62 -0.83 -3.09 18.30
C LEU A 62 -0.79 -2.01 17.22
N ILE A 63 -0.85 -0.72 17.57
CA ILE A 63 -0.80 0.35 16.56
C ILE A 63 0.54 0.37 15.81
N LEU A 64 1.66 -0.01 16.46
CA LEU A 64 2.94 -0.16 15.78
C LEU A 64 2.93 -1.27 14.73
N VAL A 65 2.23 -2.39 14.99
CA VAL A 65 2.06 -3.47 14.01
C VAL A 65 1.18 -2.98 12.85
N ILE A 66 0.05 -2.34 13.14
CA ILE A 66 -0.87 -1.83 12.11
C ILE A 66 -0.17 -0.77 11.24
N ARG A 67 0.65 0.11 11.83
CA ARG A 67 1.46 1.06 11.07
C ARG A 67 2.47 0.37 10.15
N LYS A 68 3.13 -0.70 10.60
CA LYS A 68 4.02 -1.48 9.72
C LYS A 68 3.27 -2.12 8.56
N MET A 69 2.01 -2.49 8.78
CA MET A 69 1.13 -3.01 7.73
C MET A 69 0.74 -1.92 6.74
N GLU A 70 0.40 -0.72 7.19
CA GLU A 70 0.14 0.44 6.31
C GLU A 70 1.36 0.75 5.42
N ARG A 71 2.57 0.73 5.99
CA ARG A 71 3.81 0.92 5.21
C ARG A 71 4.06 -0.13 4.14
N ILE A 72 3.55 -1.35 4.30
CA ILE A 72 3.63 -2.35 3.24
C ILE A 72 2.75 -1.92 2.05
N GLY A 73 1.59 -1.33 2.32
CA GLY A 73 0.70 -0.77 1.30
C GLY A 73 1.38 0.36 0.52
N ASP A 74 1.86 1.37 1.23
CA ASP A 74 2.61 2.51 0.68
C ASP A 74 3.80 2.04 -0.21
N HIS A 75 4.58 1.05 0.26
CA HIS A 75 5.65 0.47 -0.55
C HIS A 75 5.14 -0.20 -1.84
N CYS A 76 3.98 -0.86 -1.83
CA CYS A 76 3.39 -1.43 -3.04
C CYS A 76 2.95 -0.33 -4.03
N SER A 77 2.40 0.78 -3.53
CA SER A 77 2.06 1.97 -4.34
C SER A 77 3.29 2.59 -4.98
N ASN A 78 4.34 2.84 -4.19
CA ASN A 78 5.61 3.39 -4.69
C ASN A 78 6.23 2.50 -5.79
N ILE A 79 6.24 1.17 -5.60
CA ILE A 79 6.73 0.22 -6.60
C ILE A 79 5.98 0.38 -7.93
N ILE A 80 4.67 0.55 -7.85
CA ILE A 80 3.81 0.63 -9.02
C ILE A 80 3.98 1.95 -9.75
N GLU A 81 4.13 3.06 -9.04
CA GLU A 81 4.45 4.35 -9.63
C GLU A 81 5.75 4.28 -10.43
N GLU A 82 6.80 3.67 -9.86
CA GLU A 82 8.09 3.46 -10.54
C GLU A 82 7.94 2.61 -11.83
N ILE A 83 7.09 1.58 -11.81
CA ILE A 83 6.81 0.77 -13.02
C ILE A 83 6.11 1.61 -14.09
N VAL A 84 5.16 2.47 -13.73
CA VAL A 84 4.51 3.39 -14.68
C VAL A 84 5.56 4.29 -15.35
N PHE A 85 6.40 4.94 -14.56
CA PHE A 85 7.47 5.79 -15.08
C PHE A 85 8.44 5.03 -15.99
N TYR A 86 8.84 3.82 -15.61
CA TYR A 86 9.73 2.98 -16.40
C TYR A 86 9.12 2.62 -17.76
N VAL A 87 7.87 2.14 -17.79
CA VAL A 87 7.19 1.73 -19.02
C VAL A 87 6.99 2.93 -19.95
N GLU A 88 6.53 4.06 -19.43
CA GLU A 88 6.36 5.29 -20.22
C GLU A 88 7.69 5.78 -20.81
N ALA A 89 8.77 5.79 -20.01
CA ALA A 89 10.09 6.16 -20.48
C ALA A 89 10.62 5.21 -21.58
N LYS A 90 10.34 3.90 -21.46
CA LYS A 90 10.72 2.89 -22.47
C LYS A 90 9.99 3.11 -23.79
N VAL A 91 8.70 3.44 -23.75
CA VAL A 91 7.89 3.79 -24.94
C VAL A 91 8.46 5.03 -25.62
N LEU A 92 8.81 6.08 -24.87
CA LEU A 92 9.40 7.30 -25.45
C LEU A 92 10.75 7.04 -26.13
N LYS A 93 11.63 6.25 -25.51
CA LYS A 93 12.98 5.95 -26.07
C LYS A 93 12.94 5.13 -27.36
N HIS A 94 11.98 4.21 -27.50
CA HIS A 94 11.87 3.33 -28.67
C HIS A 94 10.83 3.81 -29.68
N GLY A 95 9.89 4.66 -29.28
CA GLY A 95 8.94 5.37 -30.14
C GLY A 95 9.57 6.56 -30.89
N GLY A 96 10.79 6.97 -30.52
CA GLY A 96 11.59 7.97 -31.22
C GLY A 96 12.23 7.51 -32.54
N SER A 97 11.89 6.32 -33.06
CA SER A 97 12.19 5.94 -34.45
C SER A 97 10.89 5.78 -35.24
N LEU A 98 10.25 6.92 -35.49
CA LEU A 98 9.29 7.08 -36.58
C LEU A 98 9.67 8.35 -37.32
N ALA A 99 10.47 8.15 -38.39
CA ALA A 99 10.80 9.07 -39.48
C ALA A 99 11.44 10.43 -39.12
#